data_AF-A0A367JG87-F1
#
_entry.id   AF-A0A367JG87-F1
#
_cell.length_a   1.000
_cell.length_b   1.000
_cell.length_c   1.000
_cell.angle_alpha   90.00
_cell.angle_beta   90.00
_cell.angle_gamma   90.00
#
_symmetry.space_group_name_H-M   'P 1'
#
loop_
_entity.id
_entity.type
_entity.pdbx_description
1 polymer ?
#
loop_
_entity_poly.entity_id
_entity_poly.type
_entity_poly.pdbx_seq_one_letter_code
_entity_poly.pdbx_strand_id
1 'polypeptide(L)'
;SVSSGFFFNAARLNKSGDSYRTVKQNQSVHIHPSSSLLEKKPKWIVYFELVLTSKEYMRQVMEIQPNWLLDVAPHYYKESDLDNLDDKKKMPKKAK
;
A
#
# COMPACT_ATOMS: atom_id res chain seq x y z
N SER A 1 -13.11 -3.97 -13.47
CA SER A 1 -11.64 -4.16 -13.63
C SER A 1 -11.08 -4.83 -12.38
N VAL A 2 -9.82 -5.29 -12.37
CA VAL A 2 -9.18 -5.92 -11.18
C VAL A 2 -9.21 -4.97 -9.97
N SER A 3 -9.01 -3.66 -10.19
CA SER A 3 -9.11 -2.64 -9.14
C SER A 3 -10.50 -2.57 -8.48
N SER A 4 -11.60 -2.79 -9.21
CA SER A 4 -12.95 -2.79 -8.64
C SER A 4 -13.21 -3.97 -7.68
N GLY A 5 -12.50 -5.10 -7.87
CA GLY A 5 -12.65 -6.29 -7.02
C GLY A 5 -11.69 -6.30 -5.83
N PHE A 6 -10.55 -5.62 -5.93
CA PHE A 6 -9.47 -5.64 -4.93
C PHE A 6 -9.11 -4.25 -4.40
N PHE A 7 -10.02 -3.27 -4.52
CA PHE A 7 -9.75 -1.90 -4.07
C PHE A 7 -9.33 -1.87 -2.60
N PHE A 8 -9.90 -2.72 -1.74
CA PHE A 8 -9.57 -2.80 -0.32
C PHE A 8 -8.15 -3.31 -0.03
N ASN A 9 -7.53 -4.00 -1.00
CA ASN A 9 -6.17 -4.56 -0.92
C ASN A 9 -5.15 -3.65 -1.61
N ALA A 10 -5.21 -2.34 -1.35
CA ALA A 10 -4.23 -1.39 -1.86
C ALA A 10 -3.08 -1.18 -0.86
N ALA A 11 -1.86 -1.09 -1.38
CA ALA A 11 -0.67 -0.73 -0.61
C ALA A 11 0.23 0.24 -1.39
N ARG A 12 1.00 1.01 -0.61
CA ARG A 12 1.92 2.03 -1.12
C ARG A 12 3.33 1.76 -0.62
N LEU A 13 4.32 1.96 -1.49
CA LEU A 13 5.73 1.85 -1.12
C LEU A 13 6.09 2.88 -0.05
N ASN A 14 6.77 2.43 1.01
CA ASN A 14 7.29 3.28 2.06
C ASN A 14 8.48 4.12 1.53
N LYS A 15 8.77 5.26 2.17
CA LYS A 15 9.88 6.16 1.80
C LYS A 15 11.24 5.46 1.77
N SER A 16 11.45 4.47 2.63
CA SER A 16 12.68 3.68 2.69
C SER A 16 12.83 2.69 1.52
N GLY A 17 11.76 2.40 0.77
CA GLY A 17 11.79 1.47 -0.38
C GLY A 17 11.96 -0.01 -0.02
N ASP A 18 11.92 -0.35 1.27
CA ASP A 18 12.12 -1.69 1.83
C ASP A 18 10.80 -2.46 2.04
N SER A 19 9.71 -1.72 2.22
CA SER A 19 8.42 -2.21 2.66
C SER A 19 7.29 -1.41 2.03
N TYR A 20 6.09 -1.95 2.09
CA TYR A 20 4.85 -1.30 1.70
C TYR A 20 3.97 -1.09 2.94
N ARG A 21 3.05 -0.14 2.83
CA ARG A 21 2.00 0.07 3.81
C ARG A 21 0.63 -0.05 3.17
N THR A 22 -0.24 -0.83 3.79
CA THR A 22 -1.65 -0.88 3.39
C THR A 22 -2.30 0.48 3.62
N VAL A 23 -3.13 0.94 2.68
CA VAL A 23 -3.60 2.33 2.66
C VAL A 23 -4.49 2.65 3.88
N LYS A 24 -5.40 1.75 4.24
CA LYS A 24 -6.34 1.97 5.34
C LYS A 24 -5.85 1.51 6.70
N GLN A 25 -5.19 0.35 6.76
CA GLN A 25 -4.76 -0.23 8.04
C GLN A 25 -3.35 0.22 8.44
N ASN A 26 -2.61 0.87 7.53
CA ASN A 26 -1.23 1.32 7.77
C ASN A 26 -0.31 0.18 8.27
N GLN A 27 -0.60 -1.03 7.80
CA GLN A 27 0.10 -2.27 8.15
C GLN A 27 1.32 -2.44 7.26
N SER A 28 2.45 -2.86 7.84
CA SER A 28 3.70 -3.04 7.12
C SER A 28 3.73 -4.40 6.43
N VAL A 29 3.75 -4.40 5.10
CA VAL A 29 3.68 -5.60 4.25
C VAL A 29 4.80 -5.59 3.22
N HIS A 30 5.17 -6.77 2.71
CA HIS A 30 6.29 -6.92 1.77
C HIS A 30 5.84 -7.63 0.49
N ILE A 31 6.47 -7.36 -0.65
CA ILE A 31 6.23 -8.16 -1.86
C ILE A 31 6.83 -9.55 -1.62
N HIS A 32 6.08 -10.61 -1.92
CA HIS A 32 6.58 -11.98 -1.82
C HIS A 32 7.79 -12.20 -2.75
N PRO A 33 8.85 -12.92 -2.32
CA PRO A 33 10.08 -13.10 -3.12
C PRO A 33 9.87 -13.70 -4.51
N SER A 34 8.80 -14.47 -4.70
CA SER A 34 8.47 -15.08 -6.01
C SER A 34 7.82 -14.12 -7.01
N SER A 35 7.55 -12.87 -6.63
CA SER A 35 6.92 -11.89 -7.51
C SER A 35 7.95 -11.21 -8.42
N SER A 36 7.61 -11.05 -9.70
CA SER A 36 8.42 -10.28 -10.65
C SER A 36 8.50 -8.78 -10.32
N LEU A 37 7.63 -8.25 -9.45
CA LEU A 37 7.65 -6.85 -9.03
C LEU A 37 8.60 -6.56 -7.86
N LEU A 38 9.32 -7.57 -7.36
CA LEU A 38 10.26 -7.43 -6.25
C LEU A 38 11.38 -6.42 -6.55
N GLU A 39 11.84 -6.36 -7.80
CA GLU A 39 12.90 -5.45 -8.24
C GLU A 39 12.38 -4.07 -8.61
N LYS A 40 11.30 -4.00 -9.41
CA LYS A 40 10.73 -2.73 -9.89
C LYS A 40 10.20 -1.85 -8.76
N LYS A 41 9.61 -2.48 -7.74
CA LYS A 41 9.00 -1.82 -6.57
C LYS A 41 8.16 -0.58 -6.93
N PRO A 42 7.07 -0.75 -7.69
CA PRO A 42 6.20 0.36 -8.06
C PRO A 42 5.60 1.05 -6.82
N LYS A 43 5.36 2.36 -6.91
CA LYS A 43 4.92 3.17 -5.75
C LYS A 43 3.56 2.74 -5.21
N TRP A 44 2.66 2.30 -6.08
CA TRP A 44 1.28 1.94 -5.76
C TRP A 44 0.95 0.58 -6.33
N ILE A 45 0.37 -0.27 -5.50
CA ILE A 45 0.04 -1.64 -5.84
C ILE A 45 -1.31 -2.06 -5.28
N VAL A 46 -1.92 -3.04 -5.92
CA VAL A 46 -2.94 -3.90 -5.34
C VAL A 46 -2.43 -5.33 -5.24
N TYR A 47 -2.95 -6.10 -4.29
CA TYR A 47 -2.59 -7.50 -4.09
C TYR A 47 -3.83 -8.38 -3.94
N PHE A 48 -3.68 -9.67 -4.27
CA PHE A 48 -4.75 -10.65 -4.12
C PHE A 48 -4.92 -11.08 -2.67
N GLU A 49 -3.81 -11.46 -2.02
CA GLU A 49 -3.83 -12.01 -0.67
C GLU A 49 -2.59 -11.60 0.14
N LEU A 50 -2.74 -11.68 1.46
CA LEU A 50 -1.65 -11.61 2.43
C LEU A 50 -1.36 -12.98 3.00
N VAL A 51 -0.07 -13.24 3.17
CA VAL A 51 0.45 -14.50 3.68
C VAL A 51 1.33 -14.21 4.86
N LEU A 52 0.90 -14.64 6.04
CA LEU A 52 1.69 -14.53 7.24
C LEU A 52 2.66 -15.72 7.32
N THR A 53 3.95 -15.41 7.31
CA THR A 53 5.03 -16.37 7.60
C THR A 53 5.92 -15.79 8.71
N SER A 54 7.20 -15.54 8.45
CA SER A 54 8.06 -14.72 9.32
C SER A 54 7.77 -13.22 9.18
N LYS A 55 7.27 -12.80 8.01
CA LYS A 55 6.75 -11.46 7.71
C LYS A 55 5.45 -11.62 6.92
N GLU A 56 4.67 -10.55 6.87
CA GLU A 56 3.49 -10.49 6.02
C GLU A 56 3.90 -10.17 4.58
N TYR A 57 3.58 -11.11 3.69
CA TYR A 57 3.89 -11.02 2.26
C TYR A 57 2.63 -10.93 1.42
N MET A 58 2.65 -10.02 0.45
CA MET A 58 1.63 -9.87 -0.59
C MET A 58 1.93 -10.81 -1.76
N ARG A 59 0.94 -11.60 -2.19
CA ARG A 59 1.01 -12.43 -3.40
C ARG A 59 0.12 -11.87 -4.51
N GLN A 60 0.50 -12.18 -5.76
CA GLN A 60 -0.16 -11.71 -6.99
C GLN A 60 -0.36 -10.19 -6.97
N VAL A 61 0.75 -9.48 -7.04
CA VAL A 61 0.82 -8.02 -6.93
C VAL A 61 0.73 -7.39 -8.31
N MET A 62 0.03 -6.26 -8.43
CA MET A 62 -0.11 -5.49 -9.66
C MET A 62 0.09 -4.00 -9.37
N GLU A 63 0.81 -3.31 -10.25
CA GLU A 63 0.95 -1.85 -10.22
C GLU A 63 -0.37 -1.17 -10.62
N ILE A 64 -0.73 -0.10 -9.91
CA ILE A 64 -1.93 0.69 -10.20
C ILE A 64 -1.63 2.19 -10.15
N GLN A 65 -2.49 2.97 -10.81
CA GLN A 65 -2.55 4.41 -10.54
C GLN A 65 -3.49 4.67 -9.35
N PRO A 66 -3.14 5.59 -8.43
CA PRO A 66 -3.90 5.80 -7.21
C PRO A 66 -5.29 6.43 -7.43
N ASN A 67 -5.45 7.23 -8.49
CA ASN A 67 -6.76 7.80 -8.89
C ASN A 67 -7.81 6.72 -9.17
N TRP A 68 -7.41 5.56 -9.67
CA TRP A 68 -8.35 4.46 -9.94
C TRP A 68 -9.06 3.98 -8.68
N LEU A 69 -8.44 4.10 -7.50
CA LEU A 69 -9.07 3.74 -6.24
C LEU A 69 -10.21 4.69 -5.87
N LEU A 70 -10.07 5.98 -6.20
CA LEU A 70 -11.14 6.98 -6.04
C LEU A 70 -12.27 6.71 -7.03
N ASP A 71 -11.93 6.36 -8.27
CA ASP A 71 -12.93 6.08 -9.31
C ASP A 71 -13.75 4.82 -9.01
N VAL A 72 -13.09 3.74 -8.56
CA VAL A 72 -13.77 2.45 -8.34
C VAL A 72 -14.44 2.33 -6.98
N ALA A 73 -13.96 3.05 -5.96
CA ALA A 73 -14.49 2.98 -4.60
C ALA A 73 -14.47 4.35 -3.90
N PRO A 74 -15.22 5.34 -4.42
CA PRO A 74 -15.24 6.71 -3.86
C PRO A 74 -15.82 6.79 -2.44
N HIS A 75 -16.65 5.80 -2.06
CA HIS A 75 -17.18 5.68 -0.70
C HIS A 75 -16.14 5.17 0.30
N TYR A 76 -15.07 4.53 -0.19
CA TYR A 76 -14.04 3.92 0.63
C TYR A 76 -12.77 4.77 0.68
N TYR A 77 -12.34 5.32 -0.45
CA TYR A 77 -11.15 6.17 -0.58
C TYR A 77 -11.49 7.65 -0.69
N LYS A 78 -10.73 8.48 0.03
CA LYS A 78 -10.71 9.94 -0.09
C LYS A 78 -9.33 10.38 -0.57
N GLU A 79 -9.24 11.57 -1.18
CA GLU A 79 -7.95 12.14 -1.62
C GLU A 79 -6.93 12.19 -0.47
N SER A 80 -7.41 12.55 0.73
CA SER A 80 -6.60 12.54 1.95
C SER A 80 -5.96 11.18 2.26
N ASP A 81 -6.59 10.05 1.90
CA ASP A 81 -6.00 8.73 2.15
C ASP A 81 -4.77 8.47 1.26
N LEU A 82 -4.71 9.10 0.09
CA LEU A 82 -3.61 8.96 -0.85
C LEU A 82 -2.40 9.83 -0.45
N ASP A 83 -2.68 10.97 0.19
CA ASP A 83 -1.68 11.94 0.63
C ASP A 83 -1.10 11.61 2.03
N ASN A 84 -1.91 11.15 2.98
CA ASN A 84 -1.55 11.08 4.41
C ASN A 84 -0.59 9.94 4.84
N LEU A 85 -0.09 9.13 3.91
CA LEU A 85 0.81 8.01 4.28
C LEU A 85 2.23 8.48 4.63
N ASP A 86 2.60 9.72 4.28
CA ASP A 86 3.93 10.28 4.47
C ASP A 86 4.10 11.11 5.77
N ASP A 87 3.01 11.54 6.40
CA ASP A 87 3.01 12.60 7.43
C ASP A 87 2.85 12.14 8.88
N LYS A 88 2.53 10.86 9.13
CA LYS A 88 2.35 10.33 10.51
C LYS A 88 3.66 10.11 11.29
N LYS A 89 4.77 10.74 10.90
CA LYS A 89 6.03 10.76 11.67
C LYS A 89 6.54 12.17 12.00
N LYS A 90 5.67 13.17 12.13
CA LYS A 90 6.02 14.36 12.93
C LYS A 90 5.82 14.02 14.41
N MET A 91 6.88 13.51 15.06
CA MET A 91 6.94 13.43 16.52
C MET A 91 6.64 14.83 17.11
N PRO A 92 5.83 14.96 18.17
CA PRO A 92 5.81 16.20 18.92
C PRO A 92 7.24 16.44 19.43
N LYS A 93 7.85 17.56 19.03
CA LYS A 93 9.11 18.01 19.62
C LYS A 93 8.87 18.12 21.12
N LYS A 94 9.58 17.34 21.94
CA LYS A 94 9.62 17.58 23.39
C LYS A 94 10.06 19.02 23.60
N ALA A 95 9.16 19.85 24.13
CA ALA A 95 9.51 21.16 24.63
C ALA A 95 10.53 20.97 25.77
N LYS A 96 11.61 21.75 25.73
CA LYS A 96 12.55 21.90 26.84
C LYS A 96 11.87 22.60 28.01
#